data_AF-A0A0G0XQ00-F1
#
_entry.id   AF-A0A0G0XQ00-F1
#
_cell.length_a   1.000
_cell.length_b   1.000
_cell.length_c   1.000
_cell.angle_alpha   90.00
_cell.angle_beta   90.00
_cell.angle_gamma   90.00
#
_symmetry.space_group_name_H-M   'P 1'
#
loop_
_entity.id
_entity.type
_entity.pdbx_description
1 polymer ?
#
loop_
_entity_poly.entity_id
_entity_poly.type
_entity_poly.pdbx_seq_one_letter_code
_entity_poly.pdbx_strand_id
1 'polypeptide(L)' 'MKEIKKKSATDLVKLLNEKREALRAFRFDIAGSARKNVKAPLLARREIARILTEQKIRSNDELAKA' A
#
# COMPACT_ATOMS: atom_id res chain seq x y z
N MET A 1 8.79 -7.41 4.30
CA MET A 1 7.63 -8.23 3.88
C MET A 1 7.01 -9.03 5.01
N LYS A 2 7.74 -9.41 6.08
CA LYS A 2 7.21 -10.20 7.21
C LYS A 2 5.92 -9.65 7.83
N GLU A 3 5.74 -8.33 7.87
CA GLU A 3 4.57 -7.72 8.52
C GLU A 3 3.29 -7.75 7.66
N ILE A 4 3.41 -7.68 6.33
CA ILE A 4 2.25 -7.69 5.42
C ILE A 4 1.65 -9.10 5.36
N LYS A 5 2.49 -10.14 5.46
CA LYS A 5 2.05 -11.54 5.46
C LYS A 5 1.22 -11.93 6.68
N LYS A 6 1.45 -11.29 7.83
CA LYS A 6 0.74 -11.58 9.09
C LYS A 6 -0.63 -10.90 9.19
N LYS A 7 -0.93 -9.93 8.33
CA LYS A 7 -2.19 -9.18 8.34
C LYS A 7 -3.31 -9.99 7.69
N SER A 8 -4.50 -9.88 8.26
CA SER A 8 -5.72 -10.45 7.70
C SER A 8 -6.04 -9.81 6.34
N ALA A 9 -6.82 -10.49 5.50
CA ALA A 9 -7.22 -9.95 4.20
C ALA A 9 -7.96 -8.61 4.34
N THR A 10 -8.82 -8.48 5.36
CA THR A 10 -9.56 -7.25 5.66
C THR A 10 -8.64 -6.10 6.09
N ASP A 11 -7.62 -6.39 6.89
CA ASP A 11 -6.66 -5.37 7.33
C ASP A 11 -5.77 -4.90 6.18
N LEU A 12 -5.44 -5.79 5.23
CA LEU A 12 -4.70 -5.42 4.03
C LEU A 12 -5.48 -4.46 3.14
N VAL A 13 -6.80 -4.64 3.00
CA VAL A 13 -7.64 -3.70 2.23
C VAL A 13 -7.72 -2.34 2.91
N LYS A 14 -7.92 -2.30 4.23
CA LYS A 14 -7.92 -1.05 5.00
C LYS A 14 -6.60 -0.31 4.86
N LEU A 15 -5.49 -1.02 5.08
CA LEU A 15 -4.14 -0.46 4.96
C LEU A 15 -3.86 0.06 3.55
N LEU A 16 -4.35 -0.62 2.51
CA LEU A 16 -4.20 -0.19 1.13
C LEU A 16 -4.94 1.12 0.86
N ASN A 17 -6.16 1.28 1.40
CA ASN A 17 -6.94 2.51 1.24
C ASN A 17 -6.26 3.69 1.95
N GLU A 18 -5.85 3.50 3.20
CA GLU A 18 -5.12 4.51 3.98
C GLU A 18 -3.86 4.99 3.25
N LYS A 19 -3.07 4.07 2.67
CA LYS A 19 -1.84 4.43 1.95
C LYS A 19 -2.11 5.13 0.62
N ARG A 20 -3.22 4.81 -0.05
CA ARG A 20 -3.65 5.52 -1.27
C ARG A 20 -4.12 6.94 -0.94
N GLU A 21 -4.87 7.12 0.14
CA GLU A 21 -5.30 8.42 0.63
C GLU A 21 -4.11 9.28 1.04
N ALA A 22 -3.15 8.71 1.79
CA ALA A 22 -1.91 9.39 2.13
C ALA A 22 -1.17 9.85 0.87
N LEU A 23 -1.02 8.99 -0.14
CA LEU A 23 -0.39 9.37 -1.42
C LEU A 23 -1.16 10.48 -2.15
N ARG A 24 -2.49 10.48 -2.08
CA ARG A 24 -3.34 11.51 -2.66
C ARG A 24 -3.15 12.84 -1.92
N ALA A 25 -3.22 12.84 -0.59
CA ALA A 25 -2.94 14.02 0.23
C ALA A 25 -1.56 14.59 -0.07
N PHE A 26 -0.52 13.74 -0.11
CA PHE A 26 0.83 14.16 -0.50
C PHE A 26 0.89 14.83 -1.88
N ARG A 27 0.12 14.36 -2.87
CA ARG A 27 0.10 14.98 -4.21
C ARG A 27 -0.48 16.39 -4.17
N PHE A 28 -1.51 16.63 -3.36
CA PHE A 28 -2.12 17.95 -3.20
C PHE A 28 -1.26 18.88 -2.33
N ASP A 29 -0.69 18.35 -1.24
CA ASP A 29 0.19 19.11 -0.33
C ASP A 29 1.46 19.62 -1.04
N ILE A 30 2.00 18.86 -2.00
CA ILE A 30 3.19 19.25 -2.77
C ILE A 30 2.95 20.51 -3.61
N ALA A 31 1.71 20.80 -4.01
CA ALA A 31 1.39 21.97 -4.84
C ALA A 31 1.48 23.30 -4.06
N GLY A 32 1.42 23.27 -2.72
CA GLY A 32 1.28 24.47 -1.88
C GLY A 32 2.53 24.95 -1.15
N SER A 33 3.50 24.08 -0.81
CA SER A 33 4.74 24.51 -0.12
C SER A 33 5.87 23.48 -0.12
N ALA A 34 7.11 23.96 0.03
CA ALA A 34 8.33 23.15 -0.01
C ALA A 34 8.48 22.22 1.23
N ARG A 35 8.12 20.96 1.01
CA ARG A 35 8.57 19.66 1.58
C ARG A 35 9.15 19.64 3.01
N LYS A 36 8.43 18.97 3.94
CA LYS A 36 9.01 18.38 5.17
C LYS A 36 9.48 16.91 5.02
N ASN A 37 8.96 16.11 4.07
CA ASN A 37 9.39 14.71 3.94
C ASN A 37 9.24 14.11 2.52
N VAL A 38 10.27 14.29 1.68
CA VAL A 38 10.28 13.87 0.26
C VAL A 38 10.21 12.35 0.08
N LYS A 39 10.62 11.58 1.09
CA LYS A 39 10.66 10.11 1.05
C LYS A 39 9.29 9.47 1.32
N ALA A 40 8.36 10.20 1.92
CA ALA A 40 7.05 9.69 2.28
C ALA A 40 6.23 9.12 1.10
N PRO A 41 6.08 9.82 -0.05
CA PRO A 41 5.35 9.26 -1.20
C PRO A 41 6.04 8.03 -1.79
N LEU A 42 7.38 7.95 -1.77
CA LEU A 42 8.12 6.77 -2.23
C LEU A 42 7.82 5.54 -1.36
N LEU A 43 7.83 5.72 -0.03
CA LEU A 43 7.51 4.65 0.92
C LEU A 43 6.06 4.19 0.76
N ALA A 44 5.11 5.12 0.65
CA ALA A 44 3.70 4.81 0.41
C ALA A 44 3.50 3.99 -0.87
N ARG A 45 4.14 4.36 -1.98
CA ARG A 45 4.08 3.59 -3.24
C ARG A 45 4.64 2.17 -3.08
N ARG A 46 5.75 2.00 -2.37
CA ARG A 46 6.36 0.67 -2.10
C ARG A 46 5.45 -0.20 -1.23
N GLU A 47 4.79 0.38 -0.24
CA GLU A 47 3.84 -0.35 0.61
C GLU A 47 2.61 -0.80 -0.17
N ILE A 48 2.01 0.09 -0.97
CA ILE A 48 0.88 -0.25 -1.86
C ILE A 48 1.25 -1.42 -2.77
N ALA A 49 2.42 -1.35 -3.42
CA ALA A 49 2.88 -2.41 -4.32
C ALA A 49 3.01 -3.75 -3.58
N ARG A 50 3.61 -3.77 -2.39
CA ARG A 50 3.76 -5.00 -1.60
C ARG A 50 2.42 -5.59 -1.18
N ILE A 51 1.44 -4.77 -0.82
CA ILE A 51 0.09 -5.24 -0.46
C ILE A 51 -0.61 -5.86 -1.67
N LEU A 52 -0.55 -5.21 -2.83
CA LEU A 52 -1.14 -5.72 -4.08
C LEU A 52 -0.50 -7.04 -4.51
N THR A 53 0.83 -7.16 -4.40
CA THR A 53 1.54 -8.42 -4.69
C THR A 53 1.07 -9.55 -3.78
N GLU A 54 0.95 -9.29 -2.47
CA GLU A 54 0.47 -10.30 -1.52
C GLU A 54 -0.98 -10.72 -1.83
N GLN A 55 -1.88 -9.78 -2.14
CA GLN A 55 -3.24 -10.11 -2.55
C GLN A 55 -3.26 -10.96 -3.83
N LYS A 56 -2.41 -10.62 -4.81
CA LYS A 56 -2.30 -11.39 -6.05
C LYS A 56 -1.78 -12.81 -5.80
N ILE A 57 -0.76 -12.96 -4.95
CA ILE A 57 -0.24 -14.28 -4.55
C ILE A 57 -1.35 -15.12 -3.92
N ARG A 58 -2.09 -14.57 -2.95
CA ARG A 58 -3.22 -15.28 -2.29
C ARG A 58 -4.29 -15.71 -3.30
N SER A 59 -4.69 -14.82 -4.20
CA SER A 59 -5.67 -15.16 -5.24
C SER A 59 -5.17 -16.24 -6.20
N ASN A 60 -3.88 -16.22 -6.54
CA ASN A 60 -3.29 -17.24 -7.41
C ASN A 60 -3.15 -18.60 -6.68
N ASP A 61 -2.83 -18.60 -5.39
CA ASP A 61 -2.79 -19.81 -4.56
C ASP A 61 -4.19 -20.44 -4.41
N GLU A 62 -5.25 -19.64 -4.33
CA GLU A 62 -6.62 -20.13 -4.34
C GLU A 62 -6.97 -20.74 -5.70
N LEU A 63 -6.63 -20.08 -6.80
CA LEU A 63 -6.83 -20.59 -8.17
C LEU A 63 -6.03 -21.86 -8.46
N ALA A 64 -4.84 -22.02 -7.88
CA ALA A 64 -4.01 -23.22 -8.04
C ALA A 64 -4.47 -24.42 -7.20
N LYS A 65 -5.37 -24.20 -6.24
CA LYS A 65 -5.97 -25.24 -5.38
C LYS A 65 -7.35 -25.70 -5.86
N ALA A 66 -7.97 -24.95 -6.76
CA ALA A 66 -9.23 -25.30 -7.44
C ALA A 66 -8.95 -26.20 -8.65
#